data_AF-A0A2V6D6R2-F1
#
_entry.id   AF-A0A2V6D6R2-F1
#
_cell.length_a   1.000
_cell.length_b   1.000
_cell.length_c   1.000
_cell.angle_alpha   90.00
_cell.angle_beta   90.00
_cell.angle_gamma   90.00
#
_symmetry.space_group_name_H-M   'P 1'
#
loop_
_entity.id
_entity.type
_entity.pdbx_description
1 polymer ?
#
loop_
_entity_poly.entity_id
_entity_poly.type
_entity_poly.pdbx_seq_one_letter_code
_entity_poly.pdbx_strand_id
1 'polypeptide(L)' 'MLEPDYCQVRLLEIRAGRRLWDSKPYGEDVRAFYVRVVKPLRQLQRRGVVETLQEISATDDKTPIAVEITGQVDLT' A
#
# COMPACT_ATOMS: atom_id res chain seq x y z
N MET A 1 19.66 9.87 8.56
CA MET A 1 18.57 8.93 8.89
C MET A 1 18.22 8.21 7.59
N LEU A 2 18.49 6.91 7.46
CA LEU A 2 18.11 6.15 6.27
C LEU A 2 16.58 6.12 6.21
N GLU A 3 15.98 6.51 5.08
CA GLU A 3 14.52 6.37 4.93
C GLU A 3 14.11 4.92 5.14
N PRO A 4 12.96 4.64 5.81
CA PRO A 4 12.50 3.28 6.00
C PRO A 4 12.29 2.56 4.66
N ASP A 5 12.68 1.29 4.57
CA ASP A 5 12.24 0.45 3.46
C ASP A 5 10.74 0.19 3.59
N TYR A 6 9.96 1.02 2.90
CA TYR A 6 8.50 0.93 2.97
C TYR A 6 7.95 -0.39 2.42
N CYS A 7 8.66 -1.11 1.53
CA CYS A 7 8.25 -2.45 1.11
C CYS A 7 8.36 -3.43 2.28
N GLN A 8 9.48 -3.39 3.03
CA GLN A 8 9.65 -4.23 4.21
C GLN A 8 8.61 -3.92 5.28
N VAL A 9 8.29 -2.64 5.49
CA VAL A 9 7.22 -2.23 6.43
C VAL A 9 5.86 -2.80 5.98
N ARG A 10 5.49 -2.67 4.70
CA ARG A 10 4.23 -3.24 4.20
C ARG A 10 4.19 -4.76 4.34
N LEU A 11 5.30 -5.46 4.07
CA LEU A 11 5.39 -6.91 4.27
C LEU A 11 5.11 -7.32 5.72
N LEU A 12 5.65 -6.60 6.70
CA LEU A 12 5.41 -6.89 8.12
C LEU A 12 3.95 -6.68 8.51
N GLU A 13 3.32 -5.61 8.03
CA GLU A 13 1.90 -5.38 8.27
C GLU A 13 1.01 -6.44 7.61
N ILE A 14 1.33 -6.84 6.38
CA ILE A 14 0.63 -7.92 5.67
C ILE A 14 0.76 -9.24 6.43
N ARG A 15 1.97 -9.55 6.94
CA ARG A 15 2.21 -10.71 7.83
C ARG A 15 1.40 -10.64 9.12
N ALA A 16 1.18 -9.45 9.64
CA ALA A 16 0.31 -9.20 10.79
C ALA A 16 -1.19 -9.24 10.44
N GLY A 17 -1.56 -9.53 9.19
CA GLY A 17 -2.94 -9.67 8.73
C GLY A 17 -3.58 -8.40 8.20
N ARG A 18 -2.83 -7.30 8.08
CA ARG A 18 -3.36 -6.05 7.50
C ARG A 18 -3.59 -6.22 6.00
N ARG A 19 -4.79 -5.81 5.55
CA ARG A 19 -5.20 -5.85 4.13
C ARG A 19 -5.67 -4.52 3.57
N LEU A 20 -6.00 -3.56 4.43
CA LEU A 20 -6.54 -2.26 4.05
C LEU A 20 -5.69 -1.12 4.61
N TRP A 21 -5.47 -0.11 3.77
CA TRP A 21 -4.84 1.15 4.14
C TRP A 21 -5.63 2.31 3.55
N ASP A 22 -5.83 3.33 4.38
CA ASP A 22 -6.45 4.58 3.97
C ASP A 22 -5.50 5.76 4.23
N SER A 23 -5.75 6.84 3.50
CA SER A 23 -4.96 8.07 3.57
C SER A 23 -5.32 8.96 4.77
N LYS A 24 -6.42 8.71 5.49
CA LYS A 24 -6.84 9.57 6.61
C LYS A 24 -5.78 9.73 7.71
N PRO A 25 -5.00 8.70 8.09
CA PRO A 25 -3.89 8.83 9.04
C PRO A 25 -2.76 9.74 8.55
N TYR A 26 -2.71 10.03 7.25
CA TYR A 26 -1.73 10.91 6.62
C TYR A 26 -2.25 12.36 6.47
N GLY A 27 -3.49 12.64 6.89
CA GLY A 27 -4.10 13.96 6.83
C GLY A 27 -4.20 14.48 5.39
N GLU A 28 -3.79 15.73 5.18
CA GLU A 28 -3.75 16.36 3.85
C GLU A 28 -2.57 15.87 2.98
N ASP A 29 -1.63 15.09 3.53
CA ASP A 29 -0.46 14.60 2.81
C ASP A 29 -0.75 13.28 2.06
N VAL A 30 -1.63 13.39 1.07
CA VAL A 30 -1.95 12.29 0.14
C VAL A 30 -0.71 11.78 -0.59
N ARG A 31 0.30 12.65 -0.79
CA ARG A 31 1.57 12.28 -1.42
C ARG A 31 2.39 11.35 -0.51
N ALA A 32 2.41 11.59 0.80
CA ALA A 32 3.04 10.68 1.75
C ALA A 32 2.34 9.33 1.77
N PHE A 33 1.00 9.28 1.72
CA PHE A 33 0.28 8.01 1.59
C PHE A 33 0.73 7.25 0.32
N TYR A 34 0.79 7.92 -0.82
CA TYR A 34 1.22 7.31 -2.07
C TYR A 34 2.64 6.74 -1.99
N VAL A 35 3.60 7.52 -1.49
CA VAL A 35 5.01 7.13 -1.42
C VAL A 35 5.23 6.00 -0.41
N ARG A 36 4.55 6.05 0.73
CA ARG A 36 4.81 5.14 1.87
C ARG A 36 3.96 3.87 1.86
N VAL A 37 2.85 3.86 1.12
CA VAL A 37 1.88 2.76 1.10
C VAL A 37 1.65 2.26 -0.32
N VAL A 38 1.10 3.09 -1.20
CA VAL A 38 0.66 2.64 -2.54
C VAL A 38 1.82 2.14 -3.39
N LYS A 39 2.88 2.94 -3.53
CA LYS A 39 4.05 2.59 -4.34
C LYS A 39 4.74 1.28 -3.84
N PRO A 40 4.96 1.09 -2.53
CA PRO A 40 5.46 -0.17 -1.98
C PRO A 40 4.55 -1.37 -2.26
N LEU A 41 3.23 -1.24 -2.09
CA LEU A 41 2.30 -2.32 -2.38
C LEU A 41 2.32 -2.71 -3.86
N ARG A 42 2.33 -1.74 -4.79
CA ARG A 42 2.52 -2.00 -6.22
C ARG A 42 3.82 -2.75 -6.53
N GLN A 43 4.90 -2.45 -5.80
CA GLN A 43 6.16 -3.17 -5.95
C GLN A 43 6.05 -4.62 -5.47
N LEU A 44 5.36 -4.86 -4.36
CA LEU A 44 5.08 -6.23 -3.88
C LEU A 44 4.21 -7.00 -4.85
N GLN A 45 3.21 -6.36 -5.45
CA GLN A 45 2.38 -6.97 -6.49
C GLN A 45 3.21 -7.38 -7.71
N ARG A 46 4.08 -6.49 -8.20
CA ARG A 46 4.98 -6.80 -9.32
C ARG A 46 5.97 -7.92 -9.01
N ARG A 47 6.27 -8.17 -7.73
CA ARG A 47 7.11 -9.28 -7.27
C ARG A 47 6.33 -10.58 -7.06
N GLY A 48 5.02 -10.59 -7.28
CA GLY A 48 4.16 -11.76 -7.06
C GLY A 48 3.77 -12.00 -5.60
N VAL A 49 4.21 -11.14 -4.67
CA VAL A 49 3.88 -11.28 -3.24
C VAL A 49 2.40 -10.97 -2.97
N VAL A 50 1.83 -10.04 -3.72
CA VAL A 50 0.40 -9.72 -3.67
C VAL A 50 -0.18 -10.00 -5.04
N GLU A 51 -1.25 -10.77 -5.11
CA GLU A 51 -1.90 -11.10 -6.39
C GLU A 51 -2.69 -9.88 -6.91
N THR A 52 -3.62 -9.37 -6.09
CA THR A 52 -4.54 -8.31 -6.48
C THR A 52 -4.53 -7.17 -5.47
N LEU A 53 -4.33 -5.95 -6.00
CA LEU A 53 -4.50 -4.68 -5.29
C LEU A 53 -5.67 -3.91 -5.90
N GLN A 54 -6.60 -3.50 -5.05
CA GLN A 54 -7.64 -2.56 -5.39
C GLN A 54 -7.26 -1.17 -4.87
N GLU A 55 -7.07 -0.23 -5.79
CA GLU A 55 -6.80 1.17 -5.46
C GLU A 55 -8.09 1.97 -5.57
N ILE A 56 -8.41 2.72 -4.51
CA ILE A 56 -9.61 3.54 -4.40
C ILE A 56 -9.18 5.00 -4.49
N SER A 57 -9.64 5.70 -5.53
CA SER A 57 -9.39 7.12 -5.74
C SER A 57 -10.65 7.94 -5.51
N ALA A 58 -10.49 9.21 -5.11
CA ALA A 58 -11.57 10.18 -5.20
C ALA A 58 -11.88 10.48 -6.68
N THR A 59 -13.12 10.89 -6.96
CA THR A 59 -13.70 11.02 -8.31
C THR A 59 -12.86 11.83 -9.31
N ASP A 60 -12.01 12.75 -8.82
CA ASP A 60 -11.21 13.67 -9.65
C ASP A 60 -9.68 13.54 -9.45
N ASP A 61 -9.23 12.62 -8.59
CA ASP A 61 -7.80 12.50 -8.23
C ASP A 61 -7.14 11.26 -8.85
N LYS A 62 -5.96 11.49 -9.45
CA LYS A 62 -5.09 10.39 -9.91
C LYS A 62 -4.41 9.64 -8.77
N THR A 63 -4.48 10.16 -7.56
CA THR A 63 -3.80 9.58 -6.40
C THR A 63 -4.79 8.77 -5.57
N PRO A 64 -4.52 7.46 -5.35
CA PRO A 64 -5.38 6.64 -4.49
C PRO A 64 -5.43 7.21 -3.08
N ILE A 65 -6.64 7.26 -2.51
CA ILE A 65 -6.92 7.65 -1.13
C ILE A 65 -7.06 6.43 -0.21
N ALA A 66 -7.21 5.24 -0.78
CA ALA A 66 -7.12 3.97 -0.08
C ALA A 66 -6.63 2.87 -1.01
N VAL A 67 -6.11 1.80 -0.44
CA VAL A 67 -5.68 0.60 -1.16
C VAL A 67 -5.97 -0.63 -0.32
N GLU A 68 -6.51 -1.65 -0.98
CA GLU A 68 -6.89 -2.92 -0.38
C GLU A 68 -6.23 -4.09 -1.13
N ILE A 69 -5.76 -5.09 -0.38
CA ILE A 69 -5.37 -6.37 -0.93
C ILE A 69 -6.61 -7.26 -0.96
N THR A 70 -7.09 -7.56 -2.17
CA THR A 70 -8.29 -8.39 -2.39
C THR A 70 -7.96 -9.81 -2.88
N GLY A 71 -6.72 -10.03 -3.32
CA GLY A 71 -6.23 -11.32 -3.80
C GLY A 71 -5.42 -12.09 -2.75
N GLN A 72 -4.87 -13.22 -3.15
CA GLN A 72 -3.95 -13.99 -2.31
C GLN A 72 -2.65 -13.22 -2.05
N VAL A 73 -1.96 -13.59 -0.98
CA VAL A 73 -0.62 -13.11 -0.69
C VAL A 73 0.30 -14.27 -0.47
N ASP A 74 1.39 -14.26 -1.23
CA ASP A 74 2.48 -15.20 -1.13
C ASP A 74 3.62 -14.58 -0.29
N LEU A 75 3.80 -15.12 0.91
CA LEU A 75 4.84 -14.68 1.86
C LEU A 75 6.02 -15.65 1.93
N THR A 76 6.06 -16.64 1.03
CA THR A 76 7.10 -17.68 1.01
C THR A 76 8.48 -17.15 0.62
#